data_AF-A0A7W5SB33-F1
#
_entry.id   AF-A0A7W5SB33-F1
#
_cell.length_a   1.000
_cell.length_b   1.000
_cell.length_c   1.000
_cell.angle_alpha   90.00
_cell.angle_beta   90.00
_cell.angle_gamma   90.00
#
_symmetry.space_group_name_H-M   'P 1'
#
loop_
_entity.id
_entity.type
_entity.pdbx_description
1 polymer ?
#
loop_
_entity_poly.entity_id
_entity_poly.type
_entity_poly.pdbx_seq_one_letter_code
_entity_poly.pdbx_strand_id
1 'polypeptide(L)'
;MARSKAMPQQISLFDMDSPLHGKVRGERSIMHFPFFVLSKNPHMERIEYRRDNVTIEIRPSDTGVATMWDKEILLYVASLIAQSIADGQPAQEEVTFAAHDFFRITGVERPSTRDYKRFAEALERLQGTQIKTNIETGSKIDRGWFSWLAEAQVEYEKLANGEEALRYVRIRPCNWLFRAIQRDQRMYHYHHDYFRLGPIERRMYEIAHCSGEPIEMTIEELHQQVGSMGPISRLKSLAKEIQAENRLPDYDVTVINTITGERVDAVGRTRKTKGMVIQMRPKHRTATKPQALVA
;
A
#
# COMPACT_ATOMS: atom_id res chain seq x y z
N MET A 1 -12.61 -32.74 37.81
CA MET A 1 -13.47 -31.95 36.90
C MET A 1 -12.77 -31.87 35.55
N ALA A 2 -13.30 -32.56 34.54
CA ALA A 2 -12.74 -32.54 33.19
C ALA A 2 -13.07 -31.20 32.52
N ARG A 3 -12.05 -30.47 32.04
CA ARG A 3 -12.24 -29.26 31.22
C ARG A 3 -13.00 -29.67 29.96
N SER A 4 -14.15 -29.04 29.72
CA SER A 4 -14.88 -29.19 28.45
C SER A 4 -13.96 -28.76 27.31
N LYS A 5 -13.67 -29.70 26.41
CA LYS A 5 -12.98 -29.41 25.15
C LYS A 5 -13.90 -28.48 24.37
N ALA A 6 -13.53 -27.21 24.21
CA ALA A 6 -14.28 -26.29 23.37
C ALA A 6 -14.41 -26.92 21.97
N MET A 7 -15.64 -27.14 21.51
CA MET A 7 -15.86 -27.61 20.15
C MET A 7 -15.31 -26.55 19.19
N PRO A 8 -14.57 -26.91 18.13
CA PRO A 8 -14.17 -25.95 17.12
C PRO A 8 -15.43 -25.35 16.52
N GLN A 9 -15.68 -24.06 16.78
CA GLN A 9 -16.79 -23.34 16.18
C GLN A 9 -16.55 -23.30 14.67
N GLN A 10 -17.45 -23.94 13.92
CA GLN A 10 -17.41 -23.95 12.48
C GLN A 10 -17.85 -22.57 12.00
N ILE A 11 -16.88 -21.71 11.63
CA ILE A 11 -17.13 -20.38 11.06
C ILE A 11 -17.95 -20.52 9.79
N SER A 12 -19.18 -20.02 9.83
CA SER A 12 -20.09 -19.98 8.70
C SER A 12 -19.69 -18.85 7.75
N LEU A 13 -20.18 -18.89 6.51
CA LEU A 13 -20.06 -17.78 5.55
C LEU A 13 -20.64 -16.46 6.10
N PHE A 14 -21.51 -16.54 7.11
CA PHE A 14 -22.12 -15.40 7.81
C PHE A 14 -21.27 -14.84 8.96
N ASP A 15 -20.15 -15.48 9.29
CA ASP A 15 -19.22 -15.04 10.36
C ASP A 15 -17.99 -14.31 9.79
N MET A 16 -17.99 -14.01 8.49
CA MET A 16 -16.91 -13.28 7.82
C MET A 16 -17.20 -11.78 7.78
N ASP A 17 -16.14 -10.97 7.83
CA ASP A 17 -16.21 -9.51 7.68
C ASP A 17 -16.30 -9.08 6.20
N SER A 18 -16.09 -10.02 5.27
CA SER A 18 -16.26 -9.80 3.82
C SER A 18 -17.69 -10.13 3.36
N PRO A 19 -18.15 -9.58 2.23
CA PRO A 19 -17.43 -8.72 1.29
C PRO A 19 -17.34 -7.26 1.72
N LEU A 20 -16.33 -6.56 1.20
CA LEU A 20 -16.28 -5.10 1.25
C LEU A 20 -17.40 -4.53 0.36
N HIS A 21 -18.30 -3.73 0.92
CA HIS A 21 -19.43 -3.13 0.21
C HIS A 21 -19.13 -1.72 -0.35
N GLY A 22 -18.01 -1.12 0.06
CA GLY A 22 -17.58 0.22 -0.32
C GLY A 22 -16.32 0.28 -1.18
N LYS A 23 -15.78 1.49 -1.30
CA LYS A 23 -14.48 1.71 -1.95
C LYS A 23 -13.35 1.25 -1.04
N VAL A 24 -12.26 0.79 -1.65
CA VAL A 24 -11.01 0.56 -0.92
C VAL A 24 -10.51 1.87 -0.33
N ARG A 25 -10.08 1.80 0.91
CA ARG A 25 -9.52 2.89 1.70
C ARG A 25 -8.08 2.56 2.10
N GLY A 26 -7.22 3.57 2.11
CA GLY A 26 -5.90 3.45 2.73
C GLY A 26 -5.61 4.57 3.70
N GLU A 27 -4.76 4.24 4.66
CA GLU A 27 -4.30 5.18 5.67
C GLU A 27 -3.20 6.09 5.09
N ARG A 28 -3.31 7.38 5.40
CA ARG A 28 -2.48 8.46 4.84
C ARG A 28 -0.98 8.23 5.00
N SER A 29 -0.51 7.77 6.15
CA SER A 29 0.91 7.60 6.43
C SER A 29 1.52 6.49 5.58
N ILE A 30 0.79 5.37 5.39
CA ILE A 30 1.19 4.29 4.49
C ILE A 30 1.18 4.74 3.02
N MET A 31 0.29 5.66 2.65
CA MET A 31 0.25 6.28 1.33
C MET A 31 1.35 7.33 1.12
N HIS A 32 1.73 8.07 2.16
CA HIS A 32 2.69 9.15 2.04
C HIS A 32 4.11 8.60 1.86
N PHE A 33 4.52 7.61 2.65
CA PHE A 33 5.91 7.17 2.72
C PHE A 33 6.21 5.84 2.01
N PRO A 34 7.45 5.63 1.53
CA PRO A 34 7.83 4.44 0.75
C PRO A 34 8.13 3.24 1.65
N PHE A 35 7.09 2.61 2.16
CA PHE A 35 7.19 1.43 3.03
C PHE A 35 7.38 0.09 2.29
N PHE A 36 7.16 0.08 0.98
CA PHE A 36 7.11 -1.16 0.18
C PHE A 36 8.06 -1.07 -0.99
N VAL A 37 8.68 -2.20 -1.34
CA VAL A 37 9.56 -2.26 -2.50
C VAL A 37 8.76 -2.26 -3.80
N LEU A 38 9.31 -1.60 -4.82
CA LEU A 38 8.67 -1.43 -6.13
C LEU A 38 9.08 -2.51 -7.15
N SER A 39 9.95 -3.42 -6.75
CA SER A 39 10.45 -4.52 -7.60
C SER A 39 9.59 -5.77 -7.43
N LYS A 40 9.39 -6.51 -8.52
CA LYS A 40 8.78 -7.85 -8.49
C LYS A 40 9.72 -8.92 -7.91
N ASN A 41 11.02 -8.66 -7.92
CA ASN A 41 12.02 -9.57 -7.38
C ASN A 41 12.16 -9.35 -5.87
N PRO A 42 12.39 -10.41 -5.08
CA PRO A 42 12.66 -10.29 -3.66
C PRO A 42 13.80 -9.30 -3.39
N HIS A 43 13.59 -8.41 -2.42
CA HIS A 43 14.60 -7.47 -1.97
C HIS A 43 15.10 -7.92 -0.60
N MET A 44 16.38 -8.29 -0.52
CA MET A 44 17.02 -8.87 0.67
C MET A 44 17.95 -7.90 1.39
N GLU A 45 17.97 -6.63 0.99
CA GLU A 45 18.78 -5.62 1.64
C GLU A 45 17.93 -4.76 2.58
N ARG A 46 18.59 -4.19 3.59
CA ARG A 46 17.94 -3.24 4.49
C ARG A 46 17.70 -1.93 3.76
N ILE A 47 16.52 -1.35 3.95
CA ILE A 47 16.15 -0.05 3.40
C ILE A 47 16.20 0.98 4.51
N GLU A 48 16.82 2.13 4.22
CA GLU A 48 16.77 3.31 5.07
C GLU A 48 16.21 4.47 4.25
N TYR A 49 15.16 5.10 4.78
CA TYR A 49 14.57 6.30 4.23
C TYR A 49 14.64 7.41 5.27
N ARG A 50 15.13 8.58 4.85
CA ARG A 50 15.18 9.79 5.65
C ARG A 50 14.71 10.96 4.80
N ARG A 51 13.72 11.69 5.29
CA ARG A 51 13.24 12.94 4.69
C ARG A 51 12.59 13.80 5.76
N ASP A 52 12.94 15.07 5.78
CA ASP A 52 12.50 16.02 6.81
C ASP A 52 12.82 15.46 8.22
N ASN A 53 11.81 15.35 9.08
CA ASN A 53 11.92 14.76 10.41
C ASN A 53 11.50 13.28 10.46
N VAL A 54 11.27 12.63 9.32
CA VAL A 54 10.78 11.25 9.26
C VAL A 54 11.94 10.29 8.93
N THR A 55 12.02 9.22 9.72
CA THR A 55 12.92 8.09 9.47
C THR A 55 12.12 6.80 9.37
N ILE A 56 12.47 5.98 8.39
CA ILE A 56 11.93 4.63 8.21
C ILE A 56 13.10 3.70 7.93
N GLU A 57 13.18 2.64 8.70
CA GLU A 57 14.12 1.54 8.48
C GLU A 57 13.31 0.27 8.26
N ILE A 58 13.67 -0.49 7.23
CA ILE A 58 12.97 -1.72 6.86
C ILE A 58 13.98 -2.84 6.74
N ARG A 59 13.73 -3.96 7.42
CA ARG A 59 14.54 -5.17 7.30
C ARG A 59 13.72 -6.27 6.62
N PRO A 60 14.33 -7.01 5.68
CA PRO A 60 13.71 -8.15 5.03
C PRO A 60 13.57 -9.34 5.99
N SER A 61 12.62 -10.22 5.69
CA SER A 61 12.66 -11.61 6.14
C SER A 61 13.48 -12.48 5.17
N ASP A 62 13.50 -13.78 5.40
CA ASP A 62 14.01 -14.80 4.47
C ASP A 62 13.32 -14.77 3.09
N THR A 63 12.07 -14.31 3.03
CA THR A 63 11.29 -14.11 1.80
C THR A 63 11.40 -12.71 1.20
N GLY A 64 12.17 -11.81 1.84
CA GLY A 64 12.42 -10.43 1.40
C GLY A 64 11.46 -9.39 1.96
N VAL A 65 11.67 -8.13 1.59
CA VAL A 65 10.79 -7.02 1.99
C VAL A 65 9.44 -7.09 1.27
N ALA A 66 8.36 -6.76 1.99
CA ALA A 66 7.01 -6.60 1.44
C ALA A 66 6.98 -5.61 0.26
N THR A 67 6.31 -6.03 -0.79
CA THR A 67 6.24 -5.33 -2.08
C THR A 67 4.99 -4.46 -2.19
N MET A 68 4.97 -3.59 -3.20
CA MET A 68 3.82 -2.73 -3.49
C MET A 68 2.53 -3.51 -3.84
N TRP A 69 2.65 -4.79 -4.22
CA TRP A 69 1.50 -5.68 -4.43
C TRP A 69 1.00 -6.26 -3.12
N ASP A 70 1.89 -6.58 -2.18
CA ASP A 70 1.51 -7.11 -0.86
C ASP A 70 0.69 -6.08 -0.07
N LYS A 71 0.99 -4.78 -0.27
CA LYS A 71 0.22 -3.66 0.28
C LYS A 71 -1.29 -3.75 -0.01
N GLU A 72 -1.71 -4.38 -1.10
CA GLU A 72 -3.14 -4.54 -1.43
C GLU A 72 -3.91 -5.26 -0.32
N ILE A 73 -3.29 -6.24 0.34
CA ILE A 73 -3.88 -6.97 1.47
C ILE A 73 -4.11 -6.00 2.64
N LEU A 74 -3.15 -5.13 2.94
CA LEU A 74 -3.28 -4.14 4.01
C LEU A 74 -4.37 -3.11 3.71
N LEU A 75 -4.48 -2.66 2.45
CA LEU A 75 -5.56 -1.78 2.02
C LEU A 75 -6.92 -2.45 2.19
N TYR A 76 -7.05 -3.72 1.82
CA TYR A 76 -8.28 -4.47 1.97
C TYR A 76 -8.67 -4.65 3.44
N VAL A 77 -7.75 -5.11 4.29
CA VAL A 77 -7.96 -5.27 5.74
C VAL A 77 -8.33 -3.93 6.38
N ALA A 78 -7.60 -2.85 6.06
CA ALA A 78 -7.91 -1.53 6.58
C ALA A 78 -9.30 -1.03 6.14
N SER A 79 -9.74 -1.40 4.93
CA SER A 79 -11.07 -1.08 4.42
C SER A 79 -12.17 -1.82 5.17
N LEU A 80 -11.97 -3.10 5.50
CA LEU A 80 -12.93 -3.89 6.28
C LEU A 80 -13.07 -3.35 7.72
N ILE A 81 -11.95 -3.02 8.37
CA ILE A 81 -11.97 -2.39 9.70
C ILE A 81 -12.71 -1.05 9.64
N ALA A 82 -12.40 -0.23 8.63
CA ALA A 82 -13.08 1.05 8.43
C ALA A 82 -14.58 0.91 8.10
N GLN A 83 -14.99 -0.16 7.41
CA GLN A 83 -16.40 -0.47 7.16
C GLN A 83 -17.10 -0.83 8.47
N SER A 84 -16.53 -1.75 9.25
CA SER A 84 -17.05 -2.16 10.56
C SER A 84 -17.29 -0.96 11.49
N ILE A 85 -16.30 -0.04 11.57
CA ILE A 85 -16.45 1.20 12.36
C ILE A 85 -17.58 2.09 11.82
N ALA A 86 -17.67 2.26 10.50
CA ALA A 86 -18.72 3.08 9.89
C ALA A 86 -20.12 2.49 10.05
N ASP A 87 -20.22 1.17 10.25
CA ASP A 87 -21.47 0.45 10.55
C ASP A 87 -21.82 0.49 12.06
N GLY A 88 -21.10 1.31 12.85
CA GLY A 88 -21.31 1.47 14.29
C GLY A 88 -20.82 0.29 15.13
N GLN A 89 -20.07 -0.64 14.55
CA GLN A 89 -19.49 -1.78 15.27
C GLN A 89 -18.16 -1.36 15.94
N PRO A 90 -17.78 -2.00 17.06
CA PRO A 90 -16.47 -1.79 17.64
C PRO A 90 -15.38 -2.17 16.63
N ALA A 91 -14.33 -1.35 16.55
CA ALA A 91 -13.18 -1.65 15.71
C ALA A 91 -12.59 -3.01 16.06
N GLN A 92 -12.68 -3.97 15.15
CA GLN A 92 -12.16 -5.32 15.34
C GLN A 92 -10.64 -5.32 15.13
N GLU A 93 -9.90 -5.85 16.11
CA GLU A 93 -8.44 -6.01 16.03
C GLU A 93 -8.02 -7.11 15.06
N GLU A 94 -8.95 -7.98 14.67
CA GLU A 94 -8.74 -9.13 13.83
C GLU A 94 -9.87 -9.19 12.81
N VAL A 95 -9.54 -9.49 11.56
CA VAL A 95 -10.48 -9.50 10.43
C VAL A 95 -10.44 -10.87 9.78
N THR A 96 -11.61 -11.47 9.55
CA THR A 96 -11.78 -12.74 8.85
C THR A 96 -12.48 -12.52 7.51
N PHE A 97 -11.90 -12.97 6.41
CA PHE A 97 -12.48 -12.79 5.07
C PHE A 97 -12.22 -13.96 4.13
N ALA A 98 -13.07 -14.09 3.11
CA ALA A 98 -12.83 -15.01 2.01
C ALA A 98 -11.77 -14.41 1.04
N ALA A 99 -10.73 -15.18 0.71
CA ALA A 99 -9.70 -14.74 -0.24
C ALA A 99 -10.28 -14.38 -1.63
N HIS A 100 -11.36 -15.06 -2.03
CA HIS A 100 -12.09 -14.75 -3.27
C HIS A 100 -12.63 -13.31 -3.29
N ASP A 101 -13.14 -12.79 -2.17
CA ASP A 101 -13.65 -11.42 -2.10
C ASP A 101 -12.52 -10.40 -2.22
N PHE A 102 -11.36 -10.68 -1.60
CA PHE A 102 -10.14 -9.90 -1.81
C PHE A 102 -9.75 -9.85 -3.29
N PHE A 103 -9.68 -11.01 -3.96
CA PHE A 103 -9.31 -11.08 -5.38
C PHE A 103 -10.25 -10.29 -6.27
N ARG A 104 -11.56 -10.35 -6.03
CA ARG A 104 -12.54 -9.57 -6.77
C ARG A 104 -12.31 -8.06 -6.63
N ILE A 105 -12.00 -7.59 -5.42
CA ILE A 105 -11.72 -6.18 -5.15
C ILE A 105 -10.41 -5.71 -5.81
N THR A 106 -9.40 -6.57 -5.88
CA THR A 106 -8.12 -6.25 -6.53
C THR A 106 -8.10 -6.51 -8.05
N GLY A 107 -9.24 -6.92 -8.63
CA GLY A 107 -9.43 -7.03 -10.08
C GLY A 107 -9.11 -8.41 -10.68
N VAL A 108 -9.05 -9.45 -9.84
CA VAL A 108 -8.87 -10.86 -10.25
C VAL A 108 -10.20 -11.60 -10.11
N GLU A 109 -10.99 -11.65 -11.19
CA GLU A 109 -12.32 -12.30 -11.16
C GLU A 109 -12.27 -13.82 -10.97
N ARG A 110 -11.23 -14.47 -11.50
CA ARG A 110 -11.06 -15.94 -11.47
C ARG A 110 -9.65 -16.29 -11.00
N PRO A 111 -9.40 -16.28 -9.68
CA PRO A 111 -8.07 -16.56 -9.14
C PRO A 111 -7.66 -18.00 -9.44
N SER A 112 -6.45 -18.16 -9.97
CA SER A 112 -5.82 -19.45 -10.22
C SER A 112 -5.04 -19.95 -9.00
N THR A 113 -4.62 -21.21 -8.99
CA THR A 113 -3.72 -21.77 -7.95
C THR A 113 -2.46 -20.93 -7.74
N ARG A 114 -1.94 -20.31 -8.81
CA ARG A 114 -0.77 -19.41 -8.72
C ARG A 114 -1.09 -18.13 -7.97
N ASP A 115 -2.29 -17.60 -8.09
CA ASP A 115 -2.71 -16.36 -7.42
C ASP A 115 -2.87 -16.61 -5.91
N TYR A 116 -3.46 -17.75 -5.54
CA TYR A 116 -3.50 -18.20 -4.14
C TYR A 116 -2.11 -18.41 -3.54
N LYS A 117 -1.18 -19.02 -4.28
CA LYS A 117 0.21 -19.17 -3.84
C LYS A 117 0.87 -17.80 -3.59
N ARG A 118 0.73 -16.87 -4.53
CA ARG A 118 1.27 -15.51 -4.39
C ARG A 118 0.65 -14.74 -3.23
N PHE A 119 -0.63 -14.96 -2.97
CA PHE A 119 -1.32 -14.39 -1.81
C PHE A 119 -0.74 -14.92 -0.50
N ALA A 120 -0.49 -16.24 -0.38
CA ALA A 120 0.18 -16.81 0.79
C ALA A 120 1.61 -16.25 0.97
N GLU A 121 2.40 -16.21 -0.11
CA GLU A 121 3.75 -15.60 -0.09
C GLU A 121 3.72 -14.12 0.30
N ALA A 122 2.67 -13.38 -0.07
CA ALA A 122 2.48 -11.98 0.33
C ALA A 122 2.20 -11.85 1.83
N LEU A 123 1.38 -12.73 2.42
CA LEU A 123 1.15 -12.77 3.86
C LEU A 123 2.45 -13.06 4.62
N GLU A 124 3.24 -14.01 4.16
CA GLU A 124 4.56 -14.32 4.74
C GLU A 124 5.49 -13.10 4.71
N ARG A 125 5.59 -12.39 3.58
CA ARG A 125 6.40 -11.17 3.48
C ARG A 125 5.88 -10.06 4.40
N LEU A 126 4.57 -9.86 4.51
CA LEU A 126 3.97 -8.85 5.38
C LEU A 126 4.20 -9.14 6.87
N GLN A 127 4.18 -10.41 7.26
CA GLN A 127 4.45 -10.84 8.64
C GLN A 127 5.96 -10.85 8.93
N GLY A 128 6.81 -11.11 7.93
CA GLY A 128 8.26 -11.18 8.08
C GLY A 128 8.97 -9.83 8.05
N THR A 129 8.50 -8.88 7.22
CA THR A 129 9.12 -7.56 7.06
C THR A 129 9.10 -6.78 8.37
N GLN A 130 10.27 -6.40 8.89
CA GLN A 130 10.39 -5.61 10.11
C GLN A 130 10.55 -4.13 9.78
N ILE A 131 9.78 -3.27 10.43
CA ILE A 131 9.78 -1.82 10.24
C ILE A 131 10.05 -1.11 11.55
N LYS A 132 10.89 -0.07 11.48
CA LYS A 132 11.10 0.88 12.56
C LYS A 132 10.94 2.29 12.00
N THR A 133 10.07 3.08 12.61
CA THR A 133 9.83 4.47 12.19
C THR A 133 9.53 5.36 13.38
N ASN A 134 9.72 6.67 13.21
CA ASN A 134 9.30 7.69 14.17
C ASN A 134 7.96 8.37 13.81
N ILE A 135 7.22 7.85 12.82
CA ILE A 135 5.88 8.34 12.47
C ILE A 135 4.90 8.05 13.61
N GLU A 136 4.25 9.11 14.08
CA GLU A 136 3.24 9.07 15.14
C GLU A 136 1.90 8.53 14.62
N THR A 137 1.26 7.65 15.40
CA THR A 137 -0.09 7.13 15.15
C THR A 137 -0.91 7.19 16.44
N GLY A 138 -2.11 7.77 16.39
CA GLY A 138 -2.99 7.88 17.56
C GLY A 138 -2.32 8.52 18.78
N SER A 139 -1.55 9.60 18.57
CA SER A 139 -0.79 10.31 19.60
C SER A 139 0.32 9.50 20.29
N LYS A 140 0.82 8.45 19.63
CA LYS A 140 1.90 7.59 20.11
C LYS A 140 2.97 7.38 19.06
N ILE A 141 4.23 7.29 19.51
CA ILE A 141 5.37 6.86 18.70
C ILE A 141 5.83 5.51 19.25
N ASP A 142 5.78 4.45 18.45
CA ASP A 142 6.35 3.16 18.86
C ASP A 142 7.88 3.18 18.70
N ARG A 143 8.59 2.94 19.80
CA ARG A 143 10.04 2.77 19.78
C ARG A 143 10.34 1.28 19.65
N GLY A 144 10.55 0.79 18.43
CA GLY A 144 10.84 -0.63 18.20
C GLY A 144 10.71 -1.05 16.74
N TRP A 145 10.85 -2.35 16.54
CA TRP A 145 10.54 -3.01 15.28
C TRP A 145 9.14 -3.61 15.37
N PHE A 146 8.37 -3.52 14.28
CA PHE A 146 7.09 -4.19 14.12
C PHE A 146 6.94 -4.76 12.71
N SER A 147 6.11 -5.78 12.56
CA SER A 147 5.66 -6.28 11.26
C SER A 147 4.35 -5.62 10.85
N TRP A 148 3.97 -5.68 9.57
CA TRP A 148 2.65 -5.20 9.14
C TRP A 148 1.52 -6.01 9.76
N LEU A 149 1.69 -7.33 9.78
CA LEU A 149 0.76 -8.28 10.38
C LEU A 149 1.35 -8.81 11.68
N ALA A 150 0.60 -8.69 12.77
CA ALA A 150 0.93 -9.39 14.00
C ALA A 150 0.67 -10.89 13.86
N GLU A 151 -0.39 -11.24 13.12
CA GLU A 151 -0.77 -12.62 12.83
C GLU A 151 -1.49 -12.71 11.48
N ALA A 152 -1.15 -13.72 10.69
CA ALA A 152 -1.86 -14.12 9.49
C ALA A 152 -2.09 -15.63 9.49
N GLN A 153 -3.34 -16.05 9.40
CA GLN A 153 -3.74 -17.45 9.34
C GLN A 153 -4.58 -17.69 8.08
N VAL A 154 -4.24 -18.74 7.34
CA VAL A 154 -5.03 -19.21 6.21
C VAL A 154 -5.57 -20.58 6.59
N GLU A 155 -6.90 -20.72 6.72
CA GLU A 155 -7.53 -22.00 7.00
C GLU A 155 -7.91 -22.69 5.69
N TYR A 156 -7.48 -23.94 5.55
CA TYR A 156 -7.88 -24.83 4.47
C TYR A 156 -8.88 -25.87 4.98
N GLU A 157 -9.89 -26.15 4.19
CA GLU A 157 -10.81 -27.26 4.39
C GLU A 157 -10.44 -28.41 3.46
N LYS A 158 -10.40 -29.63 4.00
CA LYS A 158 -10.19 -30.83 3.20
C LYS A 158 -11.51 -31.30 2.61
N LEU A 159 -11.61 -31.27 1.28
CA LEU A 159 -12.75 -31.72 0.51
C LEU A 159 -12.83 -33.25 0.50
N ALA A 160 -14.02 -33.78 0.16
CA ALA A 160 -14.27 -35.22 0.10
C ALA A 160 -13.39 -35.96 -0.93
N ASN A 161 -12.93 -35.27 -1.97
CA ASN A 161 -11.98 -35.78 -2.97
C ASN A 161 -10.52 -35.78 -2.47
N GLY A 162 -10.27 -35.31 -1.24
CA GLY A 162 -8.94 -35.22 -0.63
C GLY A 162 -8.18 -33.92 -0.93
N GLU A 163 -8.71 -33.05 -1.79
CA GLU A 163 -8.11 -31.74 -2.10
C GLU A 163 -8.33 -30.75 -0.95
N GLU A 164 -7.45 -29.76 -0.83
CA GLU A 164 -7.58 -28.68 0.14
C GLU A 164 -8.13 -27.43 -0.56
N ALA A 165 -9.23 -26.89 -0.04
CA ALA A 165 -9.81 -25.64 -0.48
C ALA A 165 -9.57 -24.56 0.58
N LEU A 166 -9.11 -23.39 0.17
CA LEU A 166 -8.99 -22.25 1.08
C LEU A 166 -10.39 -21.86 1.56
N ARG A 167 -10.59 -21.90 2.87
CA ARG A 167 -11.88 -21.59 3.50
C ARG A 167 -11.99 -20.12 3.88
N TYR A 168 -11.05 -19.62 4.67
CA TYR A 168 -10.97 -18.20 5.03
C TYR A 168 -9.55 -17.78 5.39
N VAL A 169 -9.34 -16.47 5.42
CA VAL A 169 -8.12 -15.80 5.86
C VAL A 169 -8.45 -14.99 7.09
N ARG A 170 -7.66 -15.12 8.14
CA ARG A 170 -7.75 -14.31 9.36
C ARG A 170 -6.49 -13.50 9.53
N ILE A 171 -6.64 -12.19 9.69
CA ILE A 171 -5.52 -11.25 9.78
C ILE A 171 -5.70 -10.35 11.00
N ARG A 172 -4.64 -10.27 11.80
CA ARG A 172 -4.47 -9.25 12.84
C ARG A 172 -3.41 -8.26 12.39
N PRO A 173 -3.77 -7.03 11.97
CA PRO A 173 -2.76 -5.99 11.71
C PRO A 173 -2.00 -5.66 12.98
N CYS A 174 -0.79 -5.11 12.84
CA CYS A 174 -0.04 -4.65 14.01
C CYS A 174 -0.70 -3.45 14.69
N ASN A 175 -0.35 -3.23 15.95
CA ASN A 175 -0.89 -2.13 16.75
C ASN A 175 -0.66 -0.75 16.11
N TRP A 176 0.47 -0.55 15.42
CA TRP A 176 0.75 0.71 14.73
C TRP A 176 -0.30 0.98 13.64
N LEU A 177 -0.56 0.00 12.78
CA LEU A 177 -1.54 0.10 11.69
C LEU A 177 -2.97 0.20 12.22
N PHE A 178 -3.34 -0.65 13.17
CA PHE A 178 -4.67 -0.65 13.75
C PHE A 178 -5.01 0.70 14.42
N ARG A 179 -4.06 1.26 15.20
CA ARG A 179 -4.24 2.59 15.79
C ARG A 179 -4.34 3.68 14.74
N ALA A 180 -3.55 3.62 13.66
CA ALA A 180 -3.63 4.60 12.58
C ALA A 180 -5.02 4.62 11.92
N ILE A 181 -5.59 3.44 11.65
CA ILE A 181 -6.95 3.31 11.10
C ILE A 181 -8.00 3.85 12.09
N GLN A 182 -7.94 3.40 13.35
CA GLN A 182 -8.96 3.72 14.35
C GLN A 182 -8.93 5.19 14.78
N ARG A 183 -7.74 5.76 15.02
CA ARG A 183 -7.56 7.03 15.74
C ARG A 183 -7.29 8.20 14.82
N ASP A 184 -6.54 7.98 13.74
CA ASP A 184 -6.15 9.11 12.88
C ASP A 184 -7.27 9.46 11.90
N GLN A 185 -8.17 8.52 11.60
CA GLN A 185 -9.33 8.66 10.69
C GLN A 185 -8.99 9.35 9.35
N ARG A 186 -7.74 9.26 8.91
CA ARG A 186 -7.24 9.82 7.66
C ARG A 186 -7.25 8.74 6.59
N MET A 187 -8.44 8.21 6.34
CA MET A 187 -8.68 7.17 5.35
C MET A 187 -9.08 7.81 4.02
N TYR A 188 -8.37 7.46 2.96
CA TYR A 188 -8.58 8.00 1.61
C TYR A 188 -9.11 6.92 0.68
N HIS A 189 -10.10 7.27 -0.14
CA HIS A 189 -10.67 6.36 -1.13
C HIS A 189 -9.73 6.21 -2.34
N TYR A 190 -9.45 4.97 -2.71
CA TYR A 190 -8.74 4.68 -3.95
C TYR A 190 -9.70 4.59 -5.13
N HIS A 191 -9.22 5.01 -6.30
CA HIS A 191 -9.89 4.72 -7.56
C HIS A 191 -9.90 3.22 -7.85
N HIS A 192 -10.95 2.72 -8.50
CA HIS A 192 -11.07 1.29 -8.82
C HIS A 192 -9.93 0.78 -9.72
N ASP A 193 -9.46 1.61 -10.66
CA ASP A 193 -8.32 1.28 -11.53
C ASP A 193 -6.94 1.32 -10.83
N TYR A 194 -6.87 1.70 -9.55
CA TYR A 194 -5.60 1.74 -8.81
C TYR A 194 -4.86 0.39 -8.87
N PHE A 195 -5.59 -0.71 -8.75
CA PHE A 195 -4.99 -2.05 -8.76
C PHE A 195 -4.41 -2.47 -10.13
N ARG A 196 -4.77 -1.77 -11.21
CA ARG A 196 -4.23 -1.99 -12.56
C ARG A 196 -2.89 -1.28 -12.79
N LEU A 197 -2.52 -0.36 -11.89
CA LEU A 197 -1.28 0.41 -11.99
C LEU A 197 -0.05 -0.44 -11.66
N GLY A 198 1.06 -0.13 -12.33
CA GLY A 198 2.37 -0.63 -11.93
C GLY A 198 2.86 0.00 -10.62
N PRO A 199 3.92 -0.55 -10.01
CA PRO A 199 4.32 -0.22 -8.64
C PRO A 199 4.76 1.24 -8.48
N ILE A 200 5.44 1.81 -9.48
CA ILE A 200 5.84 3.22 -9.45
C ILE A 200 4.62 4.11 -9.71
N GLU A 201 3.76 3.76 -10.67
CA GLU A 201 2.52 4.50 -10.92
C GLU A 201 1.63 4.54 -9.68
N ARG A 202 1.53 3.43 -8.92
CA ARG A 202 0.83 3.40 -7.63
C ARG A 202 1.43 4.37 -6.62
N ARG A 203 2.76 4.42 -6.49
CA ARG A 203 3.42 5.39 -5.59
C ARG A 203 3.15 6.84 -6.02
N MET A 204 3.21 7.13 -7.32
CA MET A 204 2.87 8.45 -7.84
C MET A 204 1.41 8.82 -7.54
N TYR A 205 0.47 7.87 -7.74
CA TYR A 205 -0.94 8.04 -7.38
C TYR A 205 -1.09 8.38 -5.90
N GLU A 206 -0.45 7.62 -5.01
CA GLU A 206 -0.56 7.82 -3.57
C GLU A 206 0.03 9.15 -3.09
N ILE A 207 1.16 9.58 -3.66
CA ILE A 207 1.77 10.87 -3.36
C ILE A 207 0.82 12.01 -3.76
N ALA A 208 0.27 11.97 -4.98
CA ALA A 208 -0.72 12.94 -5.44
C ALA A 208 -1.98 12.90 -4.56
N HIS A 209 -2.47 11.71 -4.25
CA HIS A 209 -3.71 11.51 -3.52
C HIS A 209 -3.65 11.95 -2.05
N CYS A 210 -2.51 11.76 -1.38
CA CYS A 210 -2.30 12.25 -0.02
C CYS A 210 -2.22 13.76 0.09
N SER A 211 -1.84 14.46 -0.98
CA SER A 211 -1.72 15.91 -0.98
C SER A 211 -3.07 16.62 -1.06
N GLY A 212 -4.02 16.05 -1.82
CA GLY A 212 -5.35 16.62 -2.04
C GLY A 212 -5.36 17.89 -2.91
N GLU A 213 -4.20 18.38 -3.33
CA GLU A 213 -4.01 19.62 -4.09
C GLU A 213 -3.03 19.38 -5.25
N PRO A 214 -2.98 20.27 -6.26
CA PRO A 214 -1.92 20.26 -7.26
C PRO A 214 -0.54 20.23 -6.61
N ILE A 215 0.27 19.24 -6.97
CA ILE A 215 1.67 19.14 -6.52
C ILE A 215 2.62 19.30 -7.70
N GLU A 216 3.74 19.95 -7.43
CA GLU A 216 4.84 20.14 -8.36
C GLU A 216 6.14 19.84 -7.63
N MET A 217 6.98 19.02 -8.24
CA MET A 217 8.28 18.65 -7.67
C MET A 217 9.27 18.31 -8.77
N THR A 218 10.56 18.48 -8.45
CA THR A 218 11.63 17.99 -9.32
C THR A 218 11.56 16.46 -9.42
N ILE A 219 12.08 15.93 -10.53
CA ILE A 219 12.17 14.48 -10.72
C ILE A 219 13.06 13.81 -9.66
N GLU A 220 14.05 14.52 -9.12
CA GLU A 220 14.91 14.06 -8.04
C GLU A 220 14.12 13.94 -6.72
N GLU A 221 13.29 14.91 -6.37
CA GLU A 221 12.38 14.83 -5.21
C GLU A 221 11.35 13.72 -5.37
N LEU A 222 10.77 13.58 -6.57
CA LEU A 222 9.83 12.49 -6.86
C LEU A 222 10.50 11.13 -6.70
N HIS A 223 11.74 10.98 -7.20
CA HIS A 223 12.50 9.74 -7.08
C HIS A 223 12.71 9.34 -5.61
N GLN A 224 13.04 10.31 -4.75
CA GLN A 224 13.16 10.10 -3.32
C GLN A 224 11.82 9.70 -2.68
N GLN A 225 10.73 10.44 -2.94
CA GLN A 225 9.41 10.19 -2.34
C GLN A 225 8.76 8.88 -2.79
N VAL A 226 8.96 8.51 -4.07
CA VAL A 226 8.52 7.22 -4.61
C VAL A 226 9.27 6.08 -3.91
N GLY A 227 10.52 6.32 -3.49
CA GLY A 227 11.39 5.31 -2.87
C GLY A 227 11.99 4.36 -3.91
N SER A 228 12.26 4.85 -5.12
CA SER A 228 12.83 4.01 -6.18
C SER A 228 14.32 3.79 -5.95
N MET A 229 14.74 2.52 -5.92
CA MET A 229 16.17 2.15 -5.90
C MET A 229 16.79 2.10 -7.31
N GLY A 230 15.97 2.26 -8.35
CA GLY A 230 16.42 2.22 -9.74
C GLY A 230 16.97 3.57 -10.23
N PRO A 231 17.60 3.60 -11.42
CA PRO A 231 18.10 4.85 -11.99
C PRO A 231 16.98 5.88 -12.23
N ILE A 232 17.26 7.16 -11.94
CA ILE A 232 16.32 8.28 -12.18
C ILE A 232 15.86 8.34 -13.64
N SER A 233 16.71 7.92 -14.60
CA SER A 233 16.36 7.88 -16.03
C SER A 233 15.13 6.99 -16.31
N ARG A 234 14.97 5.89 -15.57
CA ARG A 234 13.80 5.01 -15.70
C ARG A 234 12.53 5.71 -15.24
N LEU A 235 12.60 6.47 -14.13
CA LEU A 235 11.48 7.27 -13.64
C LEU A 235 11.12 8.38 -14.64
N LYS A 236 12.13 9.02 -15.26
CA LYS A 236 11.93 10.03 -16.33
C LYS A 236 11.16 9.45 -17.52
N SER A 237 11.54 8.27 -18.00
CA SER A 237 10.83 7.61 -19.10
C SER A 237 9.41 7.25 -18.72
N LEU A 238 9.22 6.64 -17.55
CA LEU A 238 7.90 6.24 -17.07
C LEU A 238 6.97 7.44 -16.87
N ALA A 239 7.46 8.56 -16.34
CA ALA A 239 6.65 9.77 -16.17
C ALA A 239 6.13 10.31 -17.52
N LYS A 240 6.94 10.23 -18.58
CA LYS A 240 6.51 10.60 -19.94
C LYS A 240 5.46 9.65 -20.50
N GLU A 241 5.61 8.35 -20.27
CA GLU A 241 4.62 7.33 -20.66
C GLU A 241 3.29 7.57 -19.94
N ILE A 242 3.32 7.79 -18.62
CA ILE A 242 2.12 8.11 -17.82
C ILE A 242 1.41 9.35 -18.36
N GLN A 243 2.16 10.42 -18.68
CA GLN A 243 1.59 11.61 -19.30
C GLN A 243 0.96 11.30 -20.66
N ALA A 244 1.70 10.62 -21.54
CA ALA A 244 1.26 10.37 -22.93
C ALA A 244 -0.01 9.52 -23.00
N GLU A 245 -0.11 8.52 -22.14
CA GLU A 245 -1.24 7.58 -22.09
C GLU A 245 -2.31 7.95 -21.05
N ASN A 246 -2.13 9.06 -20.32
CA ASN A 246 -2.99 9.51 -19.23
C ASN A 246 -3.36 8.40 -18.22
N ARG A 247 -2.36 7.60 -17.83
CA ARG A 247 -2.56 6.33 -17.08
C ARG A 247 -2.90 6.50 -15.61
N LEU A 248 -2.68 7.68 -15.04
CA LEU A 248 -2.92 7.90 -13.61
C LEU A 248 -4.41 8.22 -13.39
N PRO A 249 -5.18 7.37 -12.70
CA PRO A 249 -6.58 7.65 -12.42
C PRO A 249 -6.69 8.90 -11.52
N ASP A 250 -7.79 9.65 -11.62
CA ASP A 250 -8.08 10.90 -10.89
C ASP A 250 -7.07 12.06 -11.05
N TYR A 251 -5.89 11.85 -11.63
CA TYR A 251 -4.82 12.85 -11.71
C TYR A 251 -4.24 12.95 -13.12
N ASP A 252 -4.02 14.17 -13.60
CA ASP A 252 -3.24 14.45 -14.80
C ASP A 252 -1.78 14.65 -14.42
N VAL A 253 -0.87 14.01 -15.15
CA VAL A 253 0.59 14.14 -14.98
C VAL A 253 1.15 14.98 -16.11
N THR A 254 1.85 16.06 -15.77
CA THR A 254 2.54 16.94 -16.71
C THR A 254 4.04 16.97 -16.42
N VAL A 255 4.84 16.79 -17.47
CA VAL A 255 6.30 16.76 -17.48
C VAL A 255 6.79 18.05 -18.10
N ILE A 256 7.43 18.88 -17.27
CA ILE A 256 7.98 20.18 -17.68
C ILE A 256 9.50 20.03 -17.75
N ASN A 257 10.07 20.19 -18.95
CA ASN A 257 11.53 20.22 -19.09
C ASN A 257 12.04 21.61 -18.71
N THR A 258 13.00 21.65 -17.80
CA THR A 258 13.58 22.92 -17.31
C THR A 258 15.07 22.97 -17.64
N ILE A 259 15.66 24.17 -17.57
CA ILE A 259 17.11 24.35 -17.61
C ILE A 259 17.55 24.68 -16.18
N THR A 260 18.33 23.80 -15.57
CA THR A 260 18.76 23.92 -14.17
C THR A 260 20.13 24.56 -14.01
N GLY A 261 20.83 24.81 -15.12
CA GLY A 261 22.09 25.54 -15.12
C GLY A 261 22.67 25.68 -16.52
N GLU A 262 23.56 26.64 -16.70
CA GLU A 262 24.34 26.83 -17.92
C GLU A 262 25.82 26.93 -17.56
N ARG A 263 26.66 26.19 -18.28
CA ARG A 263 28.12 26.26 -18.12
C ARG A 263 28.77 26.39 -19.48
N VAL A 264 29.82 27.19 -19.57
CA VAL A 264 30.64 27.29 -20.78
C VAL A 264 31.78 26.28 -20.64
N ASP A 265 31.96 25.39 -21.62
CA ASP A 265 33.08 24.46 -21.62
C ASP A 265 34.40 25.16 -22.00
N ALA A 266 35.53 24.45 -21.85
CA ALA A 266 36.87 25.00 -22.14
C ALA A 266 37.05 25.46 -23.61
N VAL A 267 36.12 25.12 -24.50
CA VAL A 267 36.13 25.46 -25.93
C VAL A 267 35.07 26.53 -26.25
N GLY A 268 34.50 27.18 -25.23
CA GLY A 268 33.54 28.28 -25.39
C GLY A 268 32.11 27.84 -25.71
N ARG A 269 31.77 26.54 -25.65
CA ARG A 269 30.41 26.08 -25.94
C ARG A 269 29.54 26.13 -24.70
N THR A 270 28.36 26.71 -24.83
CA THR A 270 27.36 26.73 -23.75
C THR A 270 26.69 25.37 -23.63
N ARG A 271 26.88 24.70 -22.49
CA ARG A 271 26.24 23.45 -22.09
C ARG A 271 25.15 23.76 -21.08
N LYS A 272 23.91 23.46 -21.45
CA LYS A 272 22.75 23.57 -20.55
C LYS A 272 22.53 22.27 -19.79
N THR A 273 22.41 22.34 -18.47
CA THR A 273 21.95 21.24 -17.63
C THR A 273 20.43 21.19 -17.73
N LYS A 274 19.89 20.03 -18.12
CA LYS A 274 18.45 19.82 -18.23
C LYS A 274 17.90 19.32 -16.90
N GLY A 275 16.92 20.02 -16.37
CA GLY A 275 16.06 19.56 -15.28
C GLY A 275 14.75 19.01 -15.81
N MET A 276 14.00 18.37 -14.92
CA MET A 276 12.65 17.92 -15.19
C MET A 276 11.81 18.12 -13.93
N VAL A 277 10.66 18.75 -14.11
CA VAL A 277 9.67 18.97 -13.07
C VAL A 277 8.44 18.15 -13.44
N ILE A 278 7.87 17.47 -12.45
CA ILE A 278 6.64 16.69 -12.56
C ILE A 278 5.56 17.43 -11.81
N GLN A 279 4.47 17.70 -12.50
CA GLN A 279 3.27 18.30 -11.94
C GLN A 279 2.14 17.27 -12.00
N MET A 280 1.48 17.03 -10.86
CA MET A 280 0.32 16.14 -10.76
C MET A 280 -0.88 16.94 -10.27
N ARG A 281 -1.95 16.98 -11.06
CA ARG A 281 -3.16 17.77 -10.76
C ARG A 281 -4.40 16.89 -10.73
N PRO A 282 -5.33 17.07 -9.77
CA PRO A 282 -6.61 16.37 -9.82
C PRO A 282 -7.37 16.68 -11.12
N LYS A 283 -7.85 15.65 -11.82
CA LYS A 283 -8.72 15.74 -13.01
C LYS A 283 -10.07 16.38 -12.70
N HIS A 284 -10.56 16.16 -11.49
CA HIS A 284 -11.83 16.68 -10.99
C HIS A 284 -11.62 17.48 -9.71
N ARG A 285 -12.34 18.61 -9.57
CA ARG A 285 -12.24 19.53 -8.43
C ARG A 285 -12.71 18.93 -7.08
N THR A 286 -13.30 17.74 -7.09
CA THR A 286 -13.60 16.98 -5.89
C THR A 286 -12.31 16.43 -5.31
N ALA A 287 -11.57 17.29 -4.60
CA ALA A 287 -10.48 16.88 -3.73
C ALA A 287 -10.97 15.76 -2.82
N THR A 288 -10.27 14.63 -2.80
CA THR A 288 -10.50 13.56 -1.83
C THR A 288 -10.15 14.10 -0.47
N LYS A 289 -11.14 14.64 0.25
CA LYS A 289 -10.98 14.97 1.65
C LYS A 289 -10.92 13.66 2.43
N PRO A 290 -10.01 13.53 3.41
CA PRO A 290 -10.06 12.41 4.34
C PRO A 290 -11.46 12.39 4.97
N GLN A 291 -12.14 11.25 4.89
CA GLN A 291 -13.44 11.10 5.54
C GLN A 291 -13.20 10.65 6.98
N ALA A 292 -13.75 11.40 7.92
CA ALA A 292 -13.86 10.93 9.29
C ALA A 292 -14.67 9.63 9.29
N LEU A 293 -14.18 8.61 10.01
CA LEU A 293 -14.97 7.43 10.31
C LEU A 293 -16.03 7.88 11.32
N VAL A 294 -17.24 8.14 10.83
CA VAL A 294 -18.36 8.51 11.70
C VAL A 294 -18.69 7.29 12.54
N ALA A 295 -18.74 7.48 13.87
CA ALA A 295 -19.14 6.46 14.85
C ALA A 295 -20.66 6.41 15.00
#